data_AF-A0A940TZT1-F1
#
_entry.id   AF-A0A940TZT1-F1
#
_cell.length_a   1.000
_cell.length_b   1.000
_cell.length_c   1.000
_cell.angle_alpha   90.00
_cell.angle_beta   90.00
_cell.angle_gamma   90.00
#
_symmetry.space_group_name_H-M   'P 1'
#
loop_
_entity.id
_entity.type
_entity.pdbx_description
1 polymer ?
#
loop_
_entity_poly.entity_id
_entity_poly.type
_entity_poly.pdbx_seq_one_letter_code
_entity_poly.pdbx_strand_id
1 'polypeptide(L)'
;FTSLALDADDYPHISYYDSTNKTLKYAYQDVSGWHIQTVDSKGEVGEYTSLALDAQGHPNISYYNRSTGDLMYATYQKLFKLYAPLILHGP
;
A
#
# COMPACT_ATOMS: atom_id res chain seq x y z
N PHE A 1 -2.32 12.45 0.90
CA PHE A 1 -1.79 11.50 1.89
C PHE A 1 -0.61 10.77 1.29
N THR A 2 0.49 10.63 2.03
CA THR A 2 1.75 10.05 1.55
C THR A 2 2.50 9.39 2.71
N SER A 3 3.18 8.28 2.43
CA SER A 3 4.17 7.66 3.32
C SER A 3 5.40 7.27 2.51
N LEU A 4 6.59 7.49 3.07
CA LEU A 4 7.89 7.19 2.47
C LEU A 4 8.64 6.18 3.37
N ALA A 5 9.30 5.21 2.76
CA ALA A 5 10.32 4.37 3.39
C ALA A 5 11.52 4.28 2.45
N LEU A 6 12.72 4.09 2.99
CA LEU A 6 13.92 3.78 2.21
C LEU A 6 14.19 2.28 2.31
N ASP A 7 14.63 1.68 1.20
CA ASP A 7 15.16 0.32 1.21
C ASP A 7 16.61 0.26 1.72
N ALA A 8 17.24 -0.91 1.60
CA ALA A 8 18.62 -1.11 2.06
C ALA A 8 19.67 -0.38 1.22
N ASP A 9 19.32 0.03 0.00
CA ASP A 9 20.18 0.76 -0.94
C ASP A 9 19.85 2.27 -0.94
N ASP A 10 19.11 2.74 0.06
CA ASP A 10 18.61 4.11 0.21
C ASP A 10 17.67 4.57 -0.93
N TYR A 11 17.10 3.64 -1.71
CA TYR A 11 16.10 4.01 -2.70
C TYR A 11 14.75 4.32 -2.04
N PRO A 12 14.05 5.37 -2.49
CA PRO A 12 12.75 5.74 -1.95
C PRO A 12 11.61 4.84 -2.45
N HIS A 13 10.77 4.43 -1.51
CA HIS A 13 9.49 3.75 -1.72
C HIS A 13 8.37 4.62 -1.15
N ILE A 14 7.38 4.96 -1.96
CA ILE A 14 6.33 5.93 -1.65
C ILE A 14 4.96 5.31 -1.90
N SER A 15 4.11 5.31 -0.89
CA SER A 15 2.66 5.11 -1.08
C SER A 15 1.95 6.46 -1.02
N TYR A 16 0.98 6.67 -1.91
CA TYR A 16 0.24 7.93 -1.95
C TYR A 16 -1.19 7.78 -2.48
N TYR A 17 -2.05 8.67 -2.00
CA TYR A 17 -3.40 8.83 -2.53
C TYR A 17 -3.36 9.72 -3.78
N ASP A 18 -3.73 9.16 -4.93
CA ASP A 18 -3.97 9.92 -6.15
C ASP A 18 -5.40 10.46 -6.12
N SER A 19 -5.57 11.72 -5.71
CA SER A 19 -6.89 12.34 -5.53
C SER A 19 -7.66 12.54 -6.84
N THR A 20 -6.96 12.59 -7.98
CA THR A 20 -7.61 12.73 -9.28
C THR A 20 -8.29 11.43 -9.68
N ASN A 21 -7.59 10.30 -9.49
CA ASN A 21 -8.10 8.98 -9.85
C ASN A 21 -8.78 8.25 -8.67
N LYS A 22 -8.70 8.80 -7.46
CA LYS A 22 -9.21 8.22 -6.21
C LYS A 22 -8.62 6.85 -5.86
N THR A 23 -7.36 6.65 -6.22
CA THR A 23 -6.67 5.35 -6.10
C THR A 23 -5.50 5.40 -5.15
N LEU A 24 -5.17 4.26 -4.56
CA LEU A 24 -3.88 4.05 -3.90
C LEU A 24 -2.82 3.77 -4.95
N LYS A 25 -1.77 4.59 -4.96
CA LYS A 25 -0.59 4.41 -5.80
C LYS A 25 0.61 4.03 -4.95
N TYR A 26 1.52 3.30 -5.57
CA TYR A 26 2.85 3.01 -5.05
C TYR A 26 3.88 3.36 -6.10
N ALA A 27 4.88 4.16 -5.72
CA ALA A 27 6.02 4.50 -6.54
C ALA A 27 7.29 4.07 -5.82
N TYR A 28 8.27 3.55 -6.53
CA TYR A 28 9.60 3.29 -5.99
C TYR A 28 10.65 3.67 -7.02
N GLN A 29 11.84 4.01 -6.54
CA GLN A 29 12.98 4.25 -7.40
C GLN A 29 13.92 3.05 -7.36
N ASP A 30 14.62 2.80 -8.45
CA ASP A 30 15.80 1.95 -8.47
C ASP A 30 16.87 2.57 -9.40
N VAL A 31 17.92 1.82 -9.71
CA VAL A 31 18.97 2.21 -10.66
C VAL A 31 18.45 2.62 -12.04
N SER A 32 17.28 2.14 -12.43
CA SER A 32 16.61 2.36 -13.72
C SER A 32 15.71 3.59 -13.71
N GLY A 33 15.47 4.19 -12.54
CA GLY A 33 14.60 5.35 -12.36
C GLY A 33 13.32 5.02 -11.58
N TRP A 34 12.26 5.76 -11.87
CA TRP A 34 10.99 5.66 -11.15
C TRP A 34 10.05 4.63 -11.78
N HIS A 35 9.46 3.82 -10.91
CA HIS A 35 8.40 2.86 -11.24
C HIS A 35 7.15 3.24 -10.47
N ILE A 36 5.99 3.25 -11.13
CA ILE A 36 4.72 3.64 -10.53
C ILE A 36 3.66 2.58 -10.86
N GLN A 37 2.92 2.15 -9.84
CA GLN A 37 1.82 1.20 -9.98
C GLN A 37 0.57 1.63 -9.23
N THR A 38 -0.59 1.22 -9.74
CA THR A 38 -1.85 1.28 -9.00
C THR A 38 -1.94 0.06 -8.10
N VAL A 39 -2.03 0.29 -6.79
CA VAL A 39 -2.18 -0.78 -5.79
C VAL A 39 -3.64 -1.16 -5.63
N ASP A 40 -4.52 -0.17 -5.51
CA ASP A 40 -5.96 -0.38 -5.45
C ASP A 40 -6.69 0.76 -6.16
N SER A 41 -7.74 0.40 -6.89
CA SER A 41 -8.60 1.32 -7.65
C SER A 41 -10.09 1.08 -7.43
N LYS A 42 -10.47 0.16 -6.52
CA LYS A 42 -11.86 -0.19 -6.29
C LYS A 42 -12.51 0.74 -5.26
N GLY A 43 -13.08 1.83 -5.76
CA GLY A 43 -13.73 2.87 -4.96
C GLY A 43 -12.77 4.03 -4.68
N GLU A 44 -13.06 4.79 -3.61
CA GLU A 44 -12.20 5.88 -3.12
C GLU A 44 -11.28 5.33 -2.03
N VAL A 45 -10.07 4.96 -2.45
CA VAL A 45 -9.11 4.18 -1.66
C VAL A 45 -7.75 4.87 -1.60
N GLY A 46 -7.02 4.67 -0.50
CA GLY A 46 -5.63 5.12 -0.36
C GLY A 46 -5.44 6.30 0.59
N GLU A 47 -6.53 6.83 1.18
CA GLU A 47 -6.41 7.85 2.22
C GLU A 47 -5.65 7.32 3.45
N TYR A 48 -4.97 8.22 4.17
CA TYR A 48 -4.18 7.88 5.36
C TYR A 48 -3.20 6.71 5.18
N THR A 49 -2.63 6.57 3.97
CA THR A 49 -1.69 5.48 3.66
C THR A 49 -0.47 5.49 4.58
N SER A 50 -0.04 4.31 5.00
CA SER A 50 1.21 4.05 5.72
C SER A 50 1.94 2.90 5.04
N LEU A 51 3.26 3.03 4.91
CA LEU A 51 4.13 2.09 4.21
C LEU A 51 5.27 1.66 5.13
N ALA A 52 5.51 0.36 5.18
CA ALA A 52 6.74 -0.23 5.68
C ALA A 52 7.30 -1.21 4.66
N LEU A 53 8.63 -1.40 4.67
CA LEU A 53 9.30 -2.45 3.90
C LEU A 53 9.58 -3.64 4.81
N ASP A 54 9.41 -4.85 4.30
CA ASP A 54 9.90 -6.05 5.00
C ASP A 54 11.41 -6.23 4.81
N ALA A 55 11.97 -7.29 5.40
CA ALA A 55 13.40 -7.59 5.32
C ALA A 55 13.88 -7.92 3.89
N GLN A 56 12.98 -8.11 2.92
CA GLN A 56 13.28 -8.33 1.51
C GLN A 56 13.04 -7.07 0.67
N GLY A 57 12.69 -5.93 1.28
CA GLY A 57 12.38 -4.69 0.59
C GLY A 57 10.97 -4.65 -0.03
N HIS A 58 10.09 -5.61 0.31
CA HIS A 58 8.74 -5.61 -0.24
C HIS A 58 7.82 -4.64 0.51
N PRO A 59 6.95 -3.91 -0.21
CA PRO A 59 6.03 -2.97 0.40
C PRO A 59 4.87 -3.66 1.13
N ASN A 60 4.61 -3.16 2.33
CA ASN A 60 3.46 -3.45 3.18
C ASN A 60 2.71 -2.14 3.43
N ILE A 61 1.49 -2.03 2.90
CA ILE A 61 0.76 -0.75 2.84
C ILE A 61 -0.60 -0.90 3.52
N SER A 62 -0.83 -0.16 4.60
CA SER A 62 -2.16 0.00 5.19
C SER A 62 -2.80 1.30 4.71
N TYR A 63 -4.10 1.29 4.41
CA TYR A 63 -4.79 2.46 3.86
C TYR A 63 -6.29 2.45 4.17
N TYR A 64 -6.92 3.63 4.18
CA TYR A 64 -8.35 3.77 4.37
C TYR A 64 -9.11 3.68 3.04
N ASN A 65 -10.18 2.89 3.03
CA ASN A 65 -11.18 2.89 1.97
C ASN A 65 -12.34 3.79 2.40
N ARG A 66 -12.41 5.00 1.84
CA ARG A 66 -13.48 5.96 2.13
C ARG A 66 -14.85 5.47 1.67
N SER A 67 -14.91 4.65 0.62
CA SER A 67 -16.17 4.12 0.11
C SER A 67 -16.83 3.11 1.04
N THR A 68 -16.05 2.31 1.78
CA THR A 68 -16.60 1.30 2.69
C THR A 68 -16.43 1.65 4.17
N GLY A 69 -15.53 2.57 4.50
CA GLY A 69 -15.17 2.90 5.88
C GLY A 69 -14.16 1.92 6.51
N ASP A 70 -13.59 1.01 5.72
CA ASP A 70 -12.67 -0.01 6.22
C ASP A 70 -11.20 0.44 6.15
N LEU A 71 -10.40 -0.01 7.11
CA LEU A 71 -8.95 -0.04 6.96
C LEU A 71 -8.55 -1.30 6.15
N MET A 72 -7.68 -1.10 5.17
CA MET A 72 -7.28 -2.10 4.19
C MET A 72 -5.78 -2.34 4.26
N TYR A 73 -5.32 -3.46 3.70
CA TYR A 73 -3.91 -3.81 3.66
C TYR A 73 -3.50 -4.47 2.35
N ALA A 74 -2.47 -3.92 1.73
CA ALA A 74 -1.88 -4.45 0.53
C ALA A 74 -0.45 -4.91 0.83
N THR A 75 -0.12 -6.10 0.33
CA THR A 75 1.24 -6.64 0.30
C THR A 75 1.68 -6.78 -1.14
N TYR A 76 2.98 -6.88 -1.36
CA TYR A 76 3.59 -7.17 -2.67
C TYR A 76 2.95 -8.36 -3.41
N GLN A 77 2.37 -9.33 -2.70
CA GLN A 77 1.84 -10.56 -3.30
C GLN A 77 0.30 -10.65 -3.35
N LYS A 78 -0.44 -9.75 -2.68
CA LYS A 78 -1.92 -9.74 -2.69
C LYS A 78 -2.51 -8.56 -1.90
N LEU A 79 -3.66 -8.07 -2.38
CA LEU A 79 -4.58 -7.22 -1.61
C LEU A 79 -5.37 -8.09 -0.61
N PHE A 80 -5.31 -7.75 0.67
CA PHE A 80 -6.14 -8.35 1.73
C PHE A 80 -7.14 -7.31 2.27
N LYS A 81 -8.35 -7.76 2.62
CA LYS A 81 -9.27 -6.99 3.47
C LYS A 81 -8.98 -7.36 4.92
N LEU A 82 -8.62 -6.40 5.77
CA LEU A 82 -8.31 -6.67 7.18
C LEU A 82 -9.55 -6.84 8.09
N TYR A 83 -10.77 -6.63 7.57
CA TYR A 83 -12.01 -6.70 8.34
C TYR A 83 -13.00 -7.76 7.81
N ALA A 84 -12.54 -9.00 7.66
CA ALA A 84 -13.42 -10.14 7.89
C ALA A 84 -13.14 -10.64 9.32
N PRO A 85 -14.14 -11.03 10.12
CA PRO A 85 -13.90 -11.60 11.44
C PRO A 85 -12.90 -12.74 11.30
N LEU A 86 -11.76 -12.58 11.97
CA LEU A 86 -10.66 -13.53 11.94
C LEU A 86 -11.12 -14.81 12.65
N ILE A 87 -11.68 -15.77 11.90
CA ILE A 87 -11.79 -17.15 12.39
C ILE A 87 -10.41 -17.77 12.22
N LEU A 88 -9.60 -17.68 13.27
CA LEU A 88 -8.40 -18.52 13.41
C LEU A 88 -8.88 -19.95 13.63
N HIS A 89 -8.80 -20.76 12.58
CA HIS A 89 -8.85 -22.21 12.72
C HIS A 89 -7.40 -22.61 12.98
N GLY A 90 -7.06 -22.91 14.24
CA GLY A 90 -5.77 -23.52 14.55
C GLY A 90 -5.76 -24.99 14.12
N PRO A 91 -4.59 -25.59 13.86
CA PRO A 91 -4.39 -27.00 14.19
C PRO A 91 -4.32 -27.21 15.70
#